data_AF-A0A1H6G0V2-F1
#
_entry.id   AF-A0A1H6G0V2-F1
#
_cell.length_a   1.000
_cell.length_b   1.000
_cell.length_c   1.000
_cell.angle_alpha   90.00
_cell.angle_beta   90.00
_cell.angle_gamma   90.00
#
_symmetry.space_group_name_H-M   'P 1'
#
loop_
_entity.id
_entity.type
_entity.pdbx_description
1 polymer ?
#
loop_
_entity_poly.entity_id
_entity_poly.type
_entity_poly.pdbx_seq_one_letter_code
_entity_poly.pdbx_strand_id
1 'polypeptide(L)' 'MKKSTRALLGLILLDLIVVAGAWWMIERTRSGAWNSNDPAGSITMVTTTAGMVVGVITAVLLLAFVMHRRAGN' A
#
# COMPACT_ATOMS: atom_id res chain seq x y z
N MET A 1 -17.83 3.40 16.00
CA MET A 1 -17.56 3.65 14.57
C MET A 1 -18.40 2.73 13.71
N LYS A 2 -19.02 3.24 12.63
CA LYS A 2 -19.74 2.42 11.65
C LYS A 2 -18.76 1.46 10.94
N LYS A 3 -19.22 0.29 10.49
CA LYS A 3 -18.36 -0.71 9.81
C LYS A 3 -17.74 -0.14 8.54
N SER A 4 -18.50 0.70 7.83
CA SER A 4 -18.04 1.49 6.68
C SER A 4 -16.86 2.41 7.02
N THR A 5 -16.92 3.17 8.11
CA THR A 5 -15.79 4.02 8.55
C THR A 5 -14.55 3.22 8.95
N ARG A 6 -14.73 2.02 9.53
CA ARG A 6 -13.60 1.12 9.83
C ARG A 6 -12.90 0.61 8.57
N ALA A 7 -13.64 0.34 7.48
CA ALA A 7 -13.04 -0.05 6.21
C ALA A 7 -12.18 1.07 5.62
N LEU A 8 -12.64 2.33 5.72
CA LEU A 8 -11.86 3.50 5.27
C LEU A 8 -10.61 3.74 6.11
N LEU A 9 -10.70 3.62 7.44
CA LEU A 9 -9.50 3.71 8.29
C LEU A 9 -8.52 2.56 8.01
N GLY A 10 -9.04 1.34 7.80
CA GLY A 10 -8.22 0.20 7.41
C GLY A 10 -7.48 0.44 6.09
N LEU A 11 -8.15 1.07 5.11
CA LEU A 11 -7.56 1.44 3.82
C LEU A 11 -6.40 2.40 4.01
N ILE A 12 -6.64 3.53 4.69
CA ILE A 12 -5.60 4.55 4.92
C ILE A 12 -4.41 3.94 5.66
N LEU A 13 -4.67 3.12 6.68
CA LEU A 13 -3.61 2.55 7.50
C LEU A 13 -2.79 1.50 6.74
N LEU A 14 -3.43 0.66 5.92
CA LEU A 14 -2.72 -0.32 5.08
C LEU A 14 -1.90 0.37 3.99
N ASP A 15 -2.46 1.39 3.33
CA ASP A 15 -1.74 2.15 2.31
C ASP A 15 -0.51 2.85 2.91
N LEU A 16 -0.65 3.44 4.11
CA LEU A 16 0.47 4.05 4.83
C LEU A 16 1.58 3.04 5.13
N ILE A 17 1.23 1.82 5.55
CA ILE A 17 2.21 0.76 5.81
C ILE A 17 2.95 0.38 4.53
N VAL A 18 2.24 0.21 3.42
CA VAL A 18 2.85 -0.17 2.13
C VAL A 18 3.78 0.94 1.63
N VAL A 19 3.35 2.20 1.69
CA VAL A 19 4.15 3.34 1.25
C VAL A 19 5.38 3.51 2.14
N ALA A 20 5.22 3.43 3.47
CA ALA A 20 6.34 3.53 4.40
C ALA A 20 7.35 2.38 4.23
N GLY A 21 6.85 1.15 4.01
CA GLY A 21 7.68 -0.01 3.71
C GLY A 21 8.48 0.19 2.42
N ALA A 22 7.82 0.57 1.33
CA ALA A 22 8.47 0.84 0.05
C ALA A 22 9.52 1.95 0.16
N TRP A 23 9.20 3.04 0.87
CA TRP A 23 10.14 4.13 1.13
C TRP A 23 11.39 3.63 1.85
N TRP A 24 11.22 2.84 2.92
CA TRP A 24 12.33 2.26 3.67
C TRP A 24 13.18 1.34 2.79
N MET A 25 12.56 0.48 1.97
CA MET A 25 13.28 -0.41 1.05
C MET A 25 14.11 0.38 0.02
N ILE A 26 13.55 1.46 -0.53
CA ILE A 26 14.26 2.35 -1.48
C ILE A 26 15.46 2.99 -0.81
N GLU A 27 15.31 3.49 0.42
CA GLU A 27 16.41 4.10 1.17
C GLU A 27 17.56 3.12 1.41
N ARG A 28 17.23 1.87 1.81
CA ARG A 28 18.24 0.81 2.00
C ARG A 28 18.93 0.40 0.70
N THR A 29 18.21 0.47 -0.42
CA THR A 29 18.76 0.21 -1.76
C THR A 29 19.71 1.34 -2.18
N ARG A 30 19.34 2.60 -1.93
CA ARG A 30 20.17 3.77 -2.23
C ARG A 30 21.41 3.86 -1.36
N SER A 31 21.29 3.48 -0.09
CA SER A 31 22.41 3.51 0.86
C SER A 31 23.44 2.39 0.62
N GLY A 32 23.19 1.49 -0.35
CA GLY A 32 24.04 0.32 -0.59
C GLY A 32 23.99 -0.72 0.53
N ALA A 33 23.07 -0.57 1.50
CA ALA A 33 22.90 -1.54 2.58
C ALA A 33 22.34 -2.87 2.06
N TRP A 34 21.67 -2.82 0.90
CA TRP A 34 21.28 -3.99 0.13
C TRP A 34 22.20 -4.15 -1.08
N ASN A 35 22.80 -5.33 -1.19
CA ASN A 35 23.63 -5.68 -2.32
C ASN A 35 22.72 -5.91 -3.54
N SER A 36 22.61 -4.88 -4.39
CA SER A 36 21.90 -4.96 -5.66
C SER A 36 22.86 -4.64 -6.79
N ASN A 37 22.90 -5.53 -7.78
CA ASN A 37 23.69 -5.36 -9.01
C ASN A 37 23.14 -4.22 -9.89
N ASP A 38 21.85 -3.88 -9.73
CA ASP A 38 21.18 -2.73 -10.37
C ASP A 38 20.23 -2.04 -9.38
N PRO A 39 20.74 -1.07 -8.60
CA PRO A 39 19.93 -0.33 -7.64
C PRO A 39 18.78 0.45 -8.30
N ALA A 40 18.97 0.98 -9.51
CA ALA A 40 17.95 1.78 -10.19
C ALA A 40 16.78 0.92 -10.67
N GLY A 41 17.07 -0.24 -11.28
CA GLY A 41 16.06 -1.22 -11.63
C GLY A 41 15.31 -1.76 -10.41
N SER A 42 16.04 -2.00 -9.30
CA SER A 42 15.45 -2.46 -8.04
C SER A 42 14.48 -1.45 -7.43
N ILE A 43 14.85 -0.17 -7.39
CA ILE A 43 13.97 0.92 -6.91
C ILE A 43 12.72 1.04 -7.77
N THR A 44 12.87 0.92 -9.09
CA THR A 44 11.74 0.94 -10.03
C THR A 44 10.79 -0.21 -9.75
N MET A 45 11.30 -1.44 -9.61
CA MET A 45 10.51 -2.63 -9.29
C MET A 45 9.77 -2.48 -7.96
N VAL A 46 10.44 -2.00 -6.91
CA VAL A 46 9.82 -1.75 -5.59
C VAL A 46 8.69 -0.73 -5.72
N THR A 47 8.94 0.37 -6.43
CA THR A 47 7.94 1.44 -6.63
C THR A 47 6.72 0.94 -7.40
N THR A 48 6.92 0.22 -8.50
CA THR A 48 5.83 -0.35 -9.31
C THR A 48 5.03 -1.36 -8.51
N THR A 49 5.71 -2.25 -7.77
CA THR A 49 5.05 -3.28 -6.96
C THR A 49 4.25 -2.65 -5.83
N ALA A 50 4.81 -1.67 -5.13
CA ALA A 50 4.11 -0.94 -4.07
C ALA A 50 2.86 -0.24 -4.60
N GLY A 51 2.95 0.41 -5.77
CA GLY A 51 1.80 1.03 -6.43
C GLY A 51 0.69 0.03 -6.77
N MET A 52 1.04 -1.15 -7.31
CA MET A 52 0.07 -2.21 -7.57
C MET A 52 -0.62 -2.70 -6.30
N VAL A 53 0.15 -2.91 -5.21
CA VAL A 53 -0.38 -3.37 -3.93
C VAL A 53 -1.37 -2.35 -3.35
N VAL A 54 -1.01 -1.06 -3.33
CA VAL A 54 -1.92 0.03 -2.90
C VAL A 54 -3.19 0.04 -3.75
N GLY A 55 -3.08 -0.09 -5.07
CA GLY A 55 -4.23 -0.16 -5.97
C GLY A 55 -5.19 -1.32 -5.64
N VAL A 56 -4.64 -2.51 -5.37
CA VAL A 56 -5.44 -3.69 -4.98
C VAL A 56 -6.12 -3.49 -3.63
N ILE A 57 -5.38 -3.02 -2.61
CA ILE A 57 -5.92 -2.75 -1.27
C ILE A 57 -7.06 -1.74 -1.35
N THR A 58 -6.84 -0.64 -2.08
CA THR A 58 -7.83 0.40 -2.31
C THR A 58 -9.09 -0.18 -2.96
N ALA A 59 -8.95 -0.95 -4.04
CA ALA A 59 -10.09 -1.54 -4.74
C ALA A 59 -10.93 -2.45 -3.84
N VAL A 60 -10.28 -3.34 -3.07
CA VAL A 60 -10.95 -4.28 -2.17
C VAL A 60 -11.68 -3.54 -1.04
N LEU A 61 -11.04 -2.57 -0.40
CA LEU A 61 -11.61 -1.88 0.75
C LEU A 61 -12.68 -0.85 0.36
N LEU A 62 -12.58 -0.25 -0.83
CA LEU A 62 -13.68 0.54 -1.40
C LEU A 62 -14.88 -0.35 -1.73
N LEU A 63 -14.68 -1.54 -2.29
CA LEU A 63 -15.76 -2.51 -2.51
C LEU A 63 -16.43 -2.86 -1.17
N ALA A 64 -15.64 -3.19 -0.15
CA ALA A 64 -16.15 -3.50 1.20
C ALA A 64 -16.92 -2.30 1.79
N PHE A 65 -16.41 -1.07 1.63
CA PHE A 65 -17.11 0.15 2.06
C PHE A 65 -18.48 0.29 1.38
N VAL A 66 -18.54 0.14 0.05
CA VAL A 66 -19.80 0.24 -0.71
C VAL A 66 -20.77 -0.85 -0.29
N MET A 67 -20.31 -2.09 -0.10
CA MET A 67 -21.14 -3.20 0.38
C MET A 67 -21.70 -2.91 1.77
N HIS A 68 -20.88 -2.44 2.71
CA HIS A 68 -21.34 -2.08 4.06
C HIS A 68 -22.32 -0.90 4.04
N ARG A 69 -22.09 0.10 3.19
CA ARG A 69 -23.00 1.24 3.05
C ARG A 69 -24.35 0.82 2.45
N ARG A 70 -24.36 -0.08 1.46
CA ARG A 70 -25.58 -0.65 0.86
C ARG A 70 -26.35 -1.54 1.84
N ALA A 71 -25.65 -2.24 2.73
CA ALA A 71 -26.27 -3.06 3.79
C ALA A 71 -26.86 -2.25 4.96
N GLY A 72 -26.94 -0.92 4.84
CA GLY A 72 -27.55 -0.04 5.85
C GLY A 72 -26.63 0.31 7.03
N ASN A 73 -25.31 0.17 6.87
CA ASN A 73 -24.34 0.31 7.96
C ASN A 73 -23.59 1.65 8.03
#